data_AF-A0A924CXB3-F1
#
_entry.id   AF-A0A924CXB3-F1
#
_cell.length_a   1.000
_cell.length_b   1.000
_cell.length_c   1.000
_cell.angle_alpha   90.00
_cell.angle_beta   90.00
_cell.angle_gamma   90.00
#
_symmetry.space_group_name_H-M   'P 1'
#
loop_
_entity.id
_entity.type
_entity.pdbx_description
1 polymer ?
#
loop_
_entity_poly.entity_id
_entity_poly.type
_entity_poly.pdbx_seq_one_letter_code
_entity_poly.pdbx_strand_id
1 'polypeptide(L)'
;MKLWTGALLVALGAILAAAIMLLWQKPDVDAEAPAAQVAAPAADGVRLDAATQKRLGIELVTLTSATAPVQEAGFARAIDVAPLAAIDGDIAIARAAAAASAADLARLSALAAADNSASARSVQVARAQAVADAARVGQAAQRSALEFVPGVAAFGDPARTRQVADVAA
;
A
#
# COMPACT_ATOMS: atom_id res chain seq x y z
N MET A 1 31.09 39.46 -14.99
CA MET A 1 30.68 38.53 -16.07
C MET A 1 30.07 37.30 -15.43
N LYS A 2 28.73 37.23 -15.44
CA LYS A 2 27.86 36.20 -14.83
C LYS A 2 27.22 35.42 -15.98
N LEU A 3 27.72 34.23 -16.32
CA LEU A 3 27.21 33.45 -17.46
C LEU A 3 27.25 31.92 -17.25
N TRP A 4 27.31 31.41 -16.01
CA TRP A 4 27.51 29.97 -15.78
C TRP A 4 26.51 29.26 -14.86
N THR A 5 25.40 29.91 -14.52
CA THR A 5 24.33 29.29 -13.70
C THR A 5 23.18 28.72 -14.53
N GLY A 6 23.12 28.99 -15.85
CA GLY A 6 22.03 28.53 -16.73
C GLY A 6 22.18 27.10 -17.26
N ALA A 7 23.40 26.61 -17.44
CA ALA A 7 23.64 25.29 -18.04
C ALA A 7 23.33 24.12 -17.08
N LEU A 8 23.44 24.34 -15.77
CA LEU A 8 23.25 23.30 -14.76
C LEU A 8 21.76 22.99 -14.49
N LEU A 9 20.88 23.98 -14.67
CA LEU A 9 19.43 23.82 -14.50
C LEU A 9 18.75 23.13 -15.69
N VAL A 10 19.27 23.29 -16.91
CA VAL A 10 18.75 22.62 -18.10
C VAL A 10 19.13 21.12 -18.10
N ALA A 11 20.32 20.79 -17.61
CA ALA A 11 20.77 19.39 -17.50
C ALA A 11 19.97 18.61 -16.44
N LEU A 12 19.64 19.23 -15.30
CA LEU A 12 18.84 18.57 -14.25
C LEU A 12 17.36 18.40 -14.64
N GLY A 13 16.79 19.37 -15.36
CA GLY A 13 15.43 19.30 -15.88
C GLY A 13 15.25 18.21 -16.95
N ALA A 14 16.26 17.98 -17.79
CA ALA A 14 16.24 16.92 -18.80
C ALA A 14 16.31 15.51 -18.17
N ILE A 15 17.06 15.35 -17.08
CA ILE A 15 17.18 14.07 -16.37
C ILE A 15 15.88 13.75 -15.60
N LEU A 16 15.23 14.76 -15.00
CA LEU A 16 13.96 14.58 -14.30
C LEU A 16 12.80 14.29 -15.26
N ALA A 17 12.77 14.94 -16.43
CA ALA A 17 11.80 14.64 -17.48
C ALA A 17 11.99 13.23 -18.06
N ALA A 18 13.24 12.78 -18.25
CA ALA A 18 13.53 11.42 -18.70
C ALA A 18 13.16 10.35 -17.65
N ALA A 19 13.34 10.64 -16.35
CA ALA A 19 12.97 9.72 -15.26
C ALA A 19 11.44 9.62 -15.08
N ILE A 20 10.69 10.72 -15.24
CA ILE A 20 9.22 10.71 -15.18
C ILE A 20 8.63 10.02 -16.41
N MET A 21 9.28 10.14 -17.58
CA MET A 21 8.87 9.43 -18.80
C MET A 21 9.11 7.91 -18.70
N LEU A 22 10.11 7.48 -17.93
CA LEU A 22 10.37 6.07 -17.64
C LEU A 22 9.37 5.47 -16.63
N LEU A 23 8.80 6.28 -15.73
CA LEU A 23 7.82 5.84 -14.73
C LEU A 23 6.38 5.71 -15.25
N TRP A 24 6.10 6.20 -16.47
CA TRP A 24 4.78 6.14 -17.13
C TRP A 24 4.75 5.25 -18.37
N GLN A 25 5.83 4.51 -18.64
CA GLN A 25 5.74 3.38 -19.57
C GLN A 25 4.89 2.29 -18.92
N LYS A 26 3.58 2.33 -19.20
CA LYS A 26 2.78 1.10 -19.27
C LYS A 26 3.57 0.14 -20.16
N PRO A 27 3.82 -1.11 -19.75
CA PRO A 27 4.30 -2.10 -20.71
C PRO A 27 3.21 -2.17 -21.79
N ASP A 28 3.55 -1.78 -23.02
CA ASP A 28 2.70 -2.00 -24.18
C ASP A 28 2.54 -3.51 -24.33
N VAL A 29 1.48 -4.06 -23.74
CA VAL A 29 1.08 -5.47 -23.88
C VAL A 29 0.45 -5.71 -25.27
N ASP A 30 0.30 -4.64 -26.05
CA ASP A 30 -0.15 -4.68 -27.46
C ASP A 30 1.03 -4.66 -28.44
N ALA A 31 2.27 -4.79 -27.96
CA ALA A 31 3.36 -5.22 -28.81
C ALA A 31 3.06 -6.66 -29.24
N GLU A 32 2.35 -6.79 -30.36
CA GLU A 32 2.18 -8.04 -31.12
C GLU A 32 3.50 -8.78 -31.02
N ALA A 33 3.51 -9.83 -30.19
CA ALA A 33 4.71 -10.58 -29.86
C ALA A 33 5.38 -10.87 -31.21
N PRO A 34 6.64 -10.45 -31.44
CA PRO A 34 7.27 -10.59 -32.73
C PRO A 34 7.09 -12.04 -33.13
N ALA A 35 6.27 -12.28 -34.17
CA ALA A 35 5.87 -13.61 -34.59
C ALA A 35 7.14 -14.43 -34.59
N ALA A 36 7.25 -15.36 -33.63
CA ALA A 36 8.50 -16.01 -33.33
C ALA A 36 9.00 -16.56 -34.66
N GLN A 37 10.06 -15.95 -35.21
CA GLN A 37 10.67 -16.45 -36.42
C GLN A 37 11.02 -17.88 -36.07
N VAL A 38 10.35 -18.81 -36.75
CA VAL A 38 10.62 -20.24 -36.61
C VAL A 38 12.10 -20.36 -36.90
N ALA A 39 12.90 -20.49 -35.83
CA ALA A 39 14.32 -20.67 -35.97
C ALA A 39 14.48 -21.88 -36.89
N ALA A 40 15.21 -21.71 -37.99
CA ALA A 40 15.54 -22.84 -38.84
C ALA A 40 16.08 -23.95 -37.92
N PRO A 41 15.57 -25.19 -38.04
CA PRO A 41 15.91 -26.24 -37.10
C PRO A 41 17.43 -26.33 -36.99
N ALA A 42 17.94 -26.33 -35.77
CA ALA A 42 19.36 -26.47 -35.50
C ALA A 42 19.90 -27.63 -36.34
N ALA A 43 21.01 -27.41 -37.04
CA ALA A 43 21.56 -28.36 -38.01
C ALA A 43 21.91 -29.74 -37.40
N ASP A 44 21.93 -29.83 -36.06
CA ASP A 44 22.24 -31.02 -35.27
C ASP A 44 21.01 -31.84 -34.84
N GLY A 45 19.82 -31.53 -35.38
CA GLY A 45 18.60 -32.30 -35.11
C GLY A 45 18.52 -33.65 -35.84
N VAL A 46 17.84 -34.63 -35.25
CA VAL A 46 17.55 -35.93 -35.91
C VAL A 46 16.57 -35.70 -37.07
N ARG A 47 16.97 -36.12 -38.29
CA ARG A 47 16.15 -35.99 -39.51
C ARG A 47 15.58 -37.35 -39.89
N LEU A 48 14.26 -37.44 -39.97
CA LEU A 48 13.55 -38.63 -40.44
C LEU A 48 12.68 -38.25 -41.63
N ASP A 49 12.70 -39.08 -42.68
CA ASP A 49 11.78 -38.94 -43.80
C ASP A 49 10.34 -39.36 -43.39
N ALA A 50 9.33 -38.90 -44.14
CA ALA A 50 7.93 -39.15 -43.82
C ALA A 50 7.53 -40.64 -43.84
N ALA A 51 8.18 -41.46 -44.67
CA ALA A 51 7.90 -42.90 -44.73
C ALA A 51 8.46 -43.62 -43.48
N THR A 52 9.63 -43.19 -43.02
CA THR A 52 10.24 -43.65 -41.78
C THR A 52 9.43 -43.18 -40.57
N GLN A 53 8.97 -41.93 -40.51
CA GLN A 53 8.08 -41.45 -39.46
C GLN A 53 6.79 -42.28 -39.38
N LYS A 54 6.16 -42.55 -40.53
CA LYS A 54 4.93 -43.37 -40.61
C LYS A 54 5.17 -44.83 -40.19
N ARG A 55 6.28 -45.43 -40.62
CA ARG A 55 6.66 -46.81 -40.22
C ARG A 55 6.93 -46.92 -38.72
N LEU A 56 7.46 -45.86 -38.12
CA LEU A 56 7.75 -45.78 -36.69
C LEU A 56 6.54 -45.29 -35.86
N GLY A 57 5.40 -44.98 -36.49
CA GLY A 57 4.19 -44.52 -35.81
C GLY A 57 4.34 -43.13 -35.15
N ILE A 58 5.21 -42.28 -35.68
CA ILE A 58 5.43 -40.93 -35.15
C ILE A 58 4.31 -40.02 -35.65
N GLU A 59 3.56 -39.44 -34.71
CA GLU A 59 2.52 -38.45 -34.99
C GLU A 59 3.00 -37.04 -34.60
N LEU A 60 2.77 -36.09 -35.51
CA LEU A 60 3.05 -34.67 -35.28
C LEU A 60 1.75 -33.99 -34.87
N VAL A 61 1.78 -33.29 -33.73
CA VAL A 61 0.66 -32.51 -33.24
C VAL A 61 1.07 -31.04 -33.16
N THR A 62 0.21 -30.15 -33.63
CA THR A 62 0.42 -28.70 -33.52
C THR A 62 0.13 -28.26 -32.08
N LEU A 63 1.14 -27.70 -31.41
CA LEU A 63 0.96 -27.10 -30.10
C LEU A 63 0.11 -25.83 -30.24
N THR A 64 -0.97 -25.75 -29.46
CA THR A 64 -1.81 -24.55 -29.35
C THR A 64 -1.49 -23.84 -28.03
N SER A 65 -1.40 -22.52 -28.06
CA SER A 65 -1.22 -21.71 -26.86
C SER A 65 -2.44 -21.86 -25.93
N ALA A 66 -2.18 -22.07 -24.64
CA ALA A 66 -3.20 -22.09 -23.61
C ALA A 66 -2.77 -21.20 -22.45
N THR A 67 -3.70 -20.44 -21.89
CA THR A 67 -3.47 -19.65 -20.68
C THR A 67 -3.86 -20.49 -19.47
N ALA A 68 -2.95 -20.66 -18.52
CA ALA A 68 -3.22 -21.28 -17.24
C ALA A 68 -2.93 -20.27 -16.11
N PRO A 69 -3.73 -20.25 -15.03
CA PRO A 69 -3.41 -19.43 -13.88
C PRO A 69 -2.10 -19.92 -13.26
N VAL A 70 -1.17 -18.99 -13.01
CA VAL A 70 0.02 -19.29 -12.22
C VAL A 70 -0.42 -19.45 -10.77
N GLN A 71 -0.25 -20.66 -10.23
CA GLN A 71 -0.43 -20.92 -8.81
C GLN A 71 0.95 -20.88 -8.16
N GLU A 72 1.18 -19.92 -7.27
CA GLU A 72 2.38 -19.86 -6.47
C GLU A 72 2.12 -20.54 -5.12
N ALA A 73 2.93 -21.54 -4.78
CA ALA A 73 2.91 -22.13 -3.45
C ALA A 73 3.51 -21.14 -2.45
N GLY A 74 2.74 -20.78 -1.43
CA GLY A 74 3.15 -19.87 -0.37
C GLY A 74 2.83 -20.42 1.02
N PHE A 75 3.52 -19.90 2.03
CA PHE A 75 3.23 -20.17 3.42
C PHE A 75 2.68 -18.91 4.08
N ALA A 76 1.61 -19.05 4.87
CA ALA A 76 1.06 -17.98 5.68
C ALA A 76 0.97 -18.44 7.14
N ARG A 77 1.09 -17.49 8.07
CA ARG A 77 0.84 -17.72 9.48
C ARG A 77 -0.45 -17.01 9.87
N ALA A 78 -1.36 -17.73 10.50
CA ALA A 78 -2.54 -17.13 11.10
C ALA A 78 -2.10 -16.18 12.24
N ILE A 79 -2.62 -14.96 12.20
CA ILE A 79 -2.43 -13.96 13.24
C ILE A 79 -3.74 -13.92 14.04
N ASP A 80 -3.62 -13.86 15.37
CA ASP A 80 -4.79 -13.63 16.23
C ASP A 80 -5.33 -12.22 16.00
N VAL A 81 -6.61 -12.11 15.68
CA VAL A 81 -7.31 -10.85 15.42
C VAL A 81 -7.87 -10.21 16.69
N ALA A 82 -7.96 -10.94 17.80
CA ALA A 82 -8.50 -10.40 19.05
C ALA A 82 -7.71 -9.20 19.58
N PRO A 83 -6.36 -9.20 19.60
CA PRO A 83 -5.60 -8.02 20.01
C PRO A 83 -5.78 -6.85 19.04
N LEU A 84 -6.01 -7.12 17.74
CA LEU A 84 -6.28 -6.09 16.74
C LEU A 84 -7.63 -5.39 17.00
N ALA A 85 -8.65 -6.18 17.34
CA ALA A 85 -9.97 -5.66 17.73
C ALA A 85 -9.89 -4.83 19.02
N ALA A 86 -9.08 -5.25 19.99
CA ALA A 86 -8.84 -4.48 21.22
C ALA A 86 -8.18 -3.13 20.93
N ILE A 87 -7.17 -3.09 20.06
CA ILE A 87 -6.51 -1.85 19.64
C ILE A 87 -7.50 -0.91 18.93
N ASP A 88 -8.38 -1.44 18.06
CA ASP A 88 -9.42 -0.63 17.42
C ASP A 88 -10.39 -0.02 18.44
N GLY A 89 -10.76 -0.79 19.48
CA GLY A 89 -11.53 -0.29 20.62
C GLY A 89 -10.80 0.84 21.37
N ASP A 90 -9.52 0.64 21.68
CA ASP A 90 -8.68 1.64 22.36
C ASP A 90 -8.58 2.94 21.54
N ILE A 91 -8.41 2.85 20.21
CA ILE A 91 -8.37 4.00 19.30
C ILE A 91 -9.71 4.74 19.31
N ALA A 92 -10.83 4.02 19.26
CA ALA A 92 -12.16 4.62 19.29
C ALA A 92 -12.41 5.36 20.62
N ILE A 93 -12.03 4.76 21.75
CA ILE A 93 -12.11 5.36 23.08
C ILE A 93 -11.24 6.62 23.17
N ALA A 94 -9.98 6.54 22.73
CA ALA A 94 -9.05 7.68 22.75
C ALA A 94 -9.58 8.85 21.90
N ARG A 95 -10.18 8.55 20.74
CA ARG A 95 -10.79 9.57 19.87
C ARG A 95 -11.99 10.25 20.52
N ALA A 96 -12.87 9.46 21.15
CA ALA A 96 -14.01 10.00 21.87
C ALA A 96 -13.56 10.92 23.02
N ALA A 97 -12.54 10.52 23.78
CA ALA A 97 -11.96 11.33 24.85
C ALA A 97 -11.31 12.62 24.32
N ALA A 98 -10.57 12.55 23.21
CA ALA A 98 -9.98 13.73 22.57
C ALA A 98 -11.03 14.70 22.03
N ALA A 99 -12.10 14.19 21.43
CA ALA A 99 -13.22 15.01 20.96
C ALA A 99 -13.95 15.70 22.12
N ALA A 100 -14.21 14.98 23.22
CA ALA A 100 -14.86 15.51 24.41
C ALA A 100 -14.02 16.62 25.08
N SER A 101 -12.73 16.36 25.32
CA SER A 101 -11.83 17.34 25.94
C SER A 101 -11.59 18.57 25.06
N ALA A 102 -11.56 18.42 23.73
CA ALA A 102 -11.51 19.55 22.81
C ALA A 102 -12.78 20.41 22.87
N ALA A 103 -13.95 19.78 22.93
CA ALA A 103 -15.23 20.49 23.08
C ALA A 103 -15.32 21.23 24.42
N ASP A 104 -14.86 20.62 25.51
CA ASP A 104 -14.81 21.25 26.83
C ASP A 104 -13.85 22.44 26.88
N LEU A 105 -12.68 22.33 26.26
CA LEU A 105 -11.76 23.45 26.11
C LEU A 105 -12.42 24.60 25.34
N ALA A 106 -13.08 24.31 24.22
CA ALA A 106 -13.78 25.33 23.42
C ALA A 106 -14.90 26.01 24.21
N ARG A 107 -15.66 25.23 25.00
CA ARG A 107 -16.71 25.76 25.87
C ARG A 107 -16.15 26.65 26.97
N LEU A 108 -15.08 26.23 27.65
CA LEU A 108 -14.47 26.99 28.73
C LEU A 108 -13.74 28.24 28.24
N SER A 109 -13.11 28.18 27.07
CA SER A 109 -12.48 29.36 26.47
C SER A 109 -13.53 30.39 26.06
N ALA A 110 -14.66 29.97 25.49
CA ALA A 110 -15.77 30.86 25.17
C ALA A 110 -16.38 31.50 26.43
N LEU A 111 -16.54 30.72 27.50
CA LEU A 111 -17.07 31.23 28.77
C LEU A 111 -16.13 32.26 29.40
N ALA A 112 -14.83 31.97 29.44
CA ALA A 112 -13.81 32.88 29.95
C ALA A 112 -13.68 34.16 29.10
N ALA A 113 -13.83 34.06 27.77
CA ALA A 113 -13.79 35.22 26.87
C ALA A 113 -15.03 36.12 27.00
N ALA A 114 -16.15 35.58 27.45
CA ALA A 114 -17.37 36.33 27.71
C ALA A 114 -17.39 36.97 29.13
N ASP A 115 -16.24 37.03 29.82
CA ASP A 115 -16.09 37.42 31.23
C ASP A 115 -17.05 36.69 32.18
N ASN A 116 -17.58 35.54 31.75
CA ASN A 116 -18.47 34.71 32.52
C ASN A 116 -17.65 33.68 33.29
N SER A 117 -17.87 33.56 34.59
CA SER A 117 -17.57 32.50 35.59
C SER A 117 -16.40 31.48 35.45
N ALA A 118 -15.73 31.31 34.32
CA ALA A 118 -14.59 30.42 34.12
C ALA A 118 -13.29 31.14 34.50
N SER A 119 -12.53 30.53 35.42
CA SER A 119 -11.20 31.02 35.78
C SER A 119 -10.20 30.76 34.65
N ALA A 120 -9.19 31.62 34.49
CA ALA A 120 -8.04 31.37 33.63
C ALA A 120 -7.39 30.00 33.93
N ARG A 121 -7.41 29.57 35.20
CA ARG A 121 -6.92 28.25 35.63
C ARG A 121 -7.75 27.11 35.03
N SER A 122 -9.08 27.21 34.97
CA SER A 122 -9.91 26.14 34.39
C SER A 122 -9.68 25.98 32.89
N VAL A 123 -9.43 27.08 32.17
CA VAL A 123 -9.07 27.02 30.74
C VAL A 123 -7.71 26.34 30.56
N GLN A 124 -6.72 26.64 31.41
CA GLN A 124 -5.41 25.99 31.36
C GLN A 124 -5.48 24.48 31.63
N VAL A 125 -6.28 24.06 32.62
CA VAL A 125 -6.50 22.64 32.92
C VAL A 125 -7.17 21.94 31.74
N ALA A 126 -8.23 22.52 31.17
CA ALA A 126 -8.91 21.97 30.00
C ALA A 126 -7.97 21.86 28.78
N ARG A 127 -7.08 22.84 28.61
CA ARG A 127 -6.07 22.81 27.54
C ARG A 127 -5.08 21.67 27.72
N ALA A 128 -4.57 21.50 28.94
CA ALA A 128 -3.66 20.40 29.25
C ALA A 128 -4.33 19.04 29.00
N GLN A 129 -5.59 18.90 29.39
CA GLN A 129 -6.37 17.68 29.16
C GLN A 129 -6.57 17.40 27.67
N ALA A 130 -6.97 18.40 26.88
CA ALA A 130 -7.16 18.24 25.44
C ALA A 130 -5.86 17.84 24.71
N VAL A 131 -4.71 18.40 25.11
CA VAL A 131 -3.40 18.02 24.57
C VAL A 131 -3.04 16.59 24.96
N ALA A 132 -3.28 16.19 26.21
CA ALA A 132 -3.01 14.84 26.68
C ALA A 132 -3.87 13.79 25.95
N ASP A 133 -5.17 14.04 25.79
CA ASP A 133 -6.06 13.12 25.10
C ASP A 133 -5.78 13.04 23.60
N ALA A 134 -5.39 14.14 22.95
CA ALA A 134 -4.90 14.11 21.58
C ALA A 134 -3.63 13.25 21.43
N ALA A 135 -2.70 13.33 22.37
CA ALA A 135 -1.50 12.47 22.37
C ALA A 135 -1.85 10.99 22.57
N ARG A 136 -2.86 10.67 23.39
CA ARG A 136 -3.33 9.29 23.59
C ARG A 136 -3.86 8.66 22.30
N VAL A 137 -4.51 9.44 21.42
CA VAL A 137 -4.92 8.95 20.09
C VAL A 137 -3.70 8.50 19.27
N GLY A 138 -2.64 9.31 19.26
CA GLY A 138 -1.40 8.97 18.56
C GLY A 138 -0.72 7.72 19.12
N GLN A 139 -0.69 7.58 20.45
CA GLN A 139 -0.14 6.41 21.11
C GLN A 139 -0.95 5.13 20.79
N ALA A 140 -2.28 5.20 20.84
CA ALA A 140 -3.15 4.08 20.52
C ALA A 140 -2.96 3.62 19.06
N ALA A 141 -2.82 4.56 18.13
CA ALA A 141 -2.55 4.27 16.72
C ALA A 141 -1.15 3.66 16.48
N GLN A 142 -0.13 4.06 17.24
CA GLN A 142 1.22 3.50 17.11
C GLN A 142 1.30 2.04 17.59
N ARG A 143 0.45 1.63 18.53
CA ARG A 143 0.46 0.28 19.11
C ARG A 143 0.24 -0.80 18.06
N SER A 144 -0.62 -0.58 17.06
CA SER A 144 -0.82 -1.54 15.96
C SER A 144 0.46 -1.76 15.14
N ALA A 145 1.28 -0.73 14.98
CA ALA A 145 2.55 -0.84 14.26
C ALA A 145 3.66 -1.54 15.05
N LEU A 146 3.57 -1.53 16.39
CA LEU A 146 4.53 -2.18 17.28
C LEU A 146 4.20 -3.66 17.52
N GLU A 147 2.91 -3.99 17.61
CA GLU A 147 2.43 -5.33 17.96
C GLU A 147 2.28 -6.24 16.74
N PHE A 148 2.07 -5.66 15.55
CA PHE A 148 1.87 -6.41 14.32
C PHE A 148 2.94 -6.09 13.26
N VAL A 149 3.10 -7.02 12.32
CA VAL A 149 4.03 -6.91 11.19
C VAL A 149 3.71 -5.65 10.37
N PRO A 150 4.71 -4.97 9.76
CA PRO A 150 4.49 -3.76 8.94
C PRO A 150 3.34 -3.84 7.92
N GLY A 151 3.04 -5.02 7.38
CA GLY A 151 1.91 -5.24 6.47
C GLY A 151 0.53 -4.97 7.09
N VAL A 152 0.37 -5.20 8.40
CA VAL A 152 -0.86 -4.88 9.15
C VAL A 152 -0.90 -3.40 9.53
N ALA A 153 0.25 -2.82 9.84
CA ALA A 153 0.40 -1.39 10.10
C ALA A 153 0.08 -0.52 8.87
N ALA A 154 0.26 -1.07 7.66
CA ALA A 154 -0.08 -0.42 6.40
C ALA A 154 -1.60 -0.33 6.16
N PHE A 155 -2.42 -1.08 6.89
CA PHE A 155 -3.87 -0.90 6.84
C PHE A 155 -4.24 0.42 7.52
N GLY A 156 -4.77 1.36 6.73
CA GLY A 156 -5.48 2.51 7.29
C GLY A 156 -6.66 2.04 8.14
N ASP A 157 -7.08 2.85 9.10
CA ASP A 157 -8.18 2.53 10.03
C ASP A 157 -9.43 1.89 9.39
N PRO A 158 -10.03 2.41 8.31
CA PRO A 158 -11.23 1.79 7.74
C PRO A 158 -10.97 0.41 7.15
N ALA A 159 -9.76 0.14 6.65
CA ALA A 159 -9.38 -1.17 6.15
C ALA A 159 -9.19 -2.16 7.31
N ARG A 160 -8.58 -1.70 8.42
CA ARG A 160 -8.38 -2.51 9.63
C ARG A 160 -9.71 -2.90 10.28
N THR A 161 -10.63 -1.95 10.45
CA THR A 161 -11.95 -2.22 11.03
C THR A 161 -12.79 -3.16 10.16
N ARG A 162 -12.71 -3.04 8.83
CA ARG A 162 -13.36 -4.00 7.91
C ARG A 162 -12.79 -5.41 8.08
N GLN A 163 -11.46 -5.55 8.15
CA GLN A 163 -10.82 -6.85 8.32
C GLN A 163 -11.24 -7.53 9.63
N VAL A 164 -11.34 -6.77 10.72
CA VAL A 164 -11.83 -7.29 12.01
C VAL A 164 -13.29 -7.76 11.89
N ALA A 165 -14.14 -7.01 11.17
CA ALA A 165 -15.52 -7.38 10.94
C ALA A 165 -15.67 -8.63 10.06
N ASP A 166 -14.87 -8.75 9.00
CA ASP A 166 -14.91 -9.89 8.06
C ASP A 166 -14.47 -11.20 8.72
N VAL A 167 -13.56 -11.16 9.71
CA VAL A 167 -13.13 -12.35 10.46
C VAL A 167 -14.13 -12.74 11.56
N ALA A 168 -14.96 -11.81 12.02
CA ALA A 168 -15.98 -12.06 13.04
C ALA A 168 -17.32 -12.56 12.48
N ALA A 169 -17.51 -12.55 11.16
CA ALA A 169 -18.71 -13.00 10.45
C ALA A 169 -18.66 -14.49 10.09
#